data_AF-A0A139MZX0-F1
#
_entry.id   AF-A0A139MZX0-F1
#
_cell.length_a   1.000
_cell.length_b   1.000
_cell.length_c   1.000
_cell.angle_alpha   90.00
_cell.angle_beta   90.00
_cell.angle_gamma   90.00
#
_symmetry.space_group_name_H-M   'P 1'
#
loop_
_entity.id
_entity.type
_entity.pdbx_description
1 polymer ?
#
loop_
_entity_poly.entity_id
_entity_poly.type
_entity_poly.pdbx_seq_one_letter_code
_entity_poly.pdbx_strand_id
1 'polypeptide(L)'
;MTLDNKLGITDSLELAKMEEKISKARAKQLFEEQLLDSKPAGTYETLTFIHKFLFEEIYDFAGQIRTVNLAKGAFRFAPVMYLAASLENIDRMPQQTFDQIIEKYVELNIAHPFREGMAEV
;
A
#
# COMPACT_ATOMS: atom_id res chain seq x y z
N MET A 1 -19.38 -5.80 7.20
CA MET A 1 -18.58 -6.98 6.84
C MET A 1 -17.13 -6.56 6.83
N THR A 2 -16.27 -7.30 7.50
CA THR A 2 -14.82 -7.10 7.52
C THR A 2 -14.16 -7.79 6.33
N LEU A 3 -12.92 -7.41 6.01
CA LEU A 3 -12.07 -8.20 5.14
C LEU A 3 -11.57 -9.44 5.88
N ASP A 4 -11.29 -10.50 5.13
CA ASP A 4 -10.60 -11.67 5.67
C ASP A 4 -9.27 -11.25 6.26
N ASN A 5 -9.05 -11.59 7.53
CA ASN A 5 -7.89 -11.18 8.31
C ASN A 5 -7.40 -12.35 9.16
N LYS A 6 -6.09 -12.39 9.39
CA LYS A 6 -5.39 -13.43 10.17
C LYS A 6 -5.79 -13.43 11.65
N LEU A 7 -6.39 -12.34 12.13
CA LEU A 7 -6.82 -12.18 13.51
C LEU A 7 -8.19 -12.83 13.77
N GLY A 8 -8.90 -13.26 12.73
CA GLY A 8 -10.24 -13.86 12.85
C GLY A 8 -11.32 -12.86 13.33
N ILE A 9 -11.06 -11.56 13.23
CA ILE A 9 -11.96 -10.52 13.74
C ILE A 9 -13.08 -10.27 12.74
N THR A 10 -14.33 -10.31 13.22
CA THR A 10 -15.53 -10.10 12.40
C THR A 10 -16.24 -8.77 12.69
N ASP A 11 -15.89 -8.10 13.79
CA ASP A 11 -16.34 -6.75 14.11
C ASP A 11 -15.44 -5.70 13.46
N SER A 12 -16.03 -4.78 12.70
CA SER A 12 -15.26 -3.79 11.94
C SER A 12 -14.57 -2.74 12.81
N LEU A 13 -15.13 -2.40 13.96
CA LEU A 13 -14.54 -1.41 14.85
C LEU A 13 -13.35 -2.01 15.60
N GLU A 14 -13.48 -3.25 16.05
CA GLU A 14 -12.40 -4.01 16.66
C GLU A 14 -11.25 -4.24 15.66
N LEU A 15 -11.57 -4.62 14.42
CA LEU A 15 -10.56 -4.82 13.38
C LEU A 15 -9.78 -3.54 13.11
N ALA A 16 -10.45 -2.40 12.91
CA ALA A 16 -9.79 -1.11 12.67
C ALA A 16 -8.86 -0.69 13.82
N LYS A 17 -9.25 -0.93 15.08
CA LYS A 17 -8.40 -0.66 16.25
C LYS A 17 -7.16 -1.55 16.28
N MET A 18 -7.32 -2.83 15.96
CA MET A 18 -6.21 -3.78 15.93
C MET A 18 -5.26 -3.50 14.77
N GLU A 19 -5.79 -3.16 13.61
CA GLU A 19 -5.02 -2.70 12.45
C GLU A 19 -4.18 -1.49 12.79
N GLU A 20 -4.78 -0.43 13.32
CA GLU A 20 -4.08 0.79 13.72
C GLU A 20 -2.97 0.49 14.75
N LYS A 21 -3.27 -0.33 15.75
CA LYS A 21 -2.31 -0.68 16.81
C LYS A 21 -1.10 -1.43 16.23
N ILE A 22 -1.34 -2.45 15.42
CA ILE A 22 -0.28 -3.30 14.85
C ILE A 22 0.52 -2.51 13.82
N SER A 23 -0.14 -1.85 12.87
CA SER A 23 0.54 -1.13 11.79
C SER A 23 1.39 0.03 12.34
N LYS A 24 0.94 0.75 13.37
CA LYS A 24 1.76 1.80 14.01
C LYS A 24 2.98 1.25 14.75
N ALA A 25 2.83 0.11 15.44
CA ALA A 25 3.96 -0.54 16.10
C ALA A 25 5.01 -0.99 15.07
N ARG A 26 4.54 -1.53 13.94
CA ARG A 26 5.40 -1.90 12.80
C ARG A 26 6.02 -0.69 12.12
N ALA A 27 5.29 0.40 11.89
CA ALA A 27 5.85 1.63 11.34
C ALA A 27 6.95 2.21 12.23
N LYS A 28 6.76 2.17 13.56
CA LYS A 28 7.79 2.53 14.53
C LYS A 28 9.04 1.66 14.37
N GLN A 29 8.88 0.34 14.31
CA GLN A 29 9.98 -0.59 14.10
C GLN A 29 10.72 -0.33 12.78
N LEU A 30 9.98 -0.14 11.69
CA LEU A 30 10.51 0.16 10.36
C LEU A 30 11.46 1.36 10.39
N PHE A 31 11.10 2.39 11.15
CA PHE A 31 11.88 3.61 11.32
C PHE A 31 13.08 3.42 12.27
N GLU A 32 12.87 2.81 13.45
CA GLU A 32 13.93 2.61 14.45
C GLU A 32 15.04 1.69 13.94
N GLU A 33 14.70 0.70 13.12
CA GLU A 33 15.65 -0.24 12.52
C GLU A 33 16.21 0.23 11.16
N GLN A 34 15.80 1.42 10.66
CA GLN A 34 16.27 1.99 9.40
C GLN A 34 16.14 1.05 8.20
N LEU A 35 15.05 0.27 8.15
CA LEU A 35 14.89 -0.81 7.17
C LEU A 35 14.72 -0.30 5.72
N LEU A 36 14.49 1.00 5.54
CA LEU A 36 14.34 1.64 4.24
C LEU A 36 15.65 2.21 3.67
N ASP A 37 16.70 2.38 4.48
CA ASP A 37 17.94 3.04 4.07
C ASP A 37 18.65 2.32 2.92
N SER A 38 18.46 1.01 2.83
CA SER A 38 19.01 0.17 1.76
C SER A 38 18.09 0.01 0.55
N LYS A 39 16.91 0.64 0.56
CA LYS A 39 15.88 0.44 -0.47
C LYS A 39 15.78 1.61 -1.44
N PRO A 40 15.57 1.36 -2.74
CA PRO A 40 15.42 2.43 -3.71
C PRO A 40 14.13 3.20 -3.45
N ALA A 41 14.24 4.51 -3.23
CA ALA A 41 13.09 5.37 -3.02
C ALA A 41 12.24 5.50 -4.30
N GLY A 42 10.91 5.53 -4.12
CA GLY A 42 9.96 5.76 -5.21
C GLY A 42 9.79 4.57 -6.18
N THR A 43 10.04 3.34 -5.72
CA THR A 43 9.75 2.13 -6.49
C THR A 43 8.58 1.37 -5.89
N TYR A 44 7.85 0.65 -6.75
CA TYR A 44 6.79 -0.27 -6.37
C TYR A 44 7.32 -1.41 -5.50
N GLU A 45 8.57 -1.83 -5.69
CA GLU A 45 9.24 -2.81 -4.82
C GLU A 45 9.32 -2.31 -3.37
N THR A 46 9.80 -1.08 -3.17
CA THR A 46 9.91 -0.47 -1.83
C THR A 46 8.53 -0.26 -1.22
N LEU A 47 7.55 0.17 -2.02
CA LEU A 47 6.16 0.32 -1.59
C LEU A 47 5.55 -1.02 -1.13
N THR A 48 5.80 -2.08 -1.90
CA THR A 48 5.38 -3.45 -1.57
C THR A 48 6.02 -3.94 -0.29
N PHE A 49 7.30 -3.64 -0.09
CA PHE A 49 8.00 -3.95 1.14
C PHE A 49 7.35 -3.25 2.35
N ILE A 50 7.09 -1.94 2.25
CA ILE A 50 6.44 -1.17 3.33
C ILE A 50 5.07 -1.77 3.64
N HIS A 51 4.22 -1.94 2.63
CA HIS A 51 2.88 -2.52 2.84
C HIS A 51 2.95 -3.91 3.46
N LYS A 52 3.84 -4.78 2.98
CA LYS A 52 4.01 -6.10 3.59
C LYS A 52 4.43 -5.96 5.06
N PHE A 53 5.43 -5.15 5.34
CA PHE A 53 5.97 -4.99 6.69
C PHE A 53 4.91 -4.49 7.69
N LEU A 54 4.06 -3.55 7.27
CA LEU A 54 3.01 -2.99 8.12
C LEU A 54 1.85 -3.96 8.36
N PHE A 55 1.50 -4.78 7.37
CA PHE A 55 0.24 -5.52 7.36
C PHE A 55 0.38 -7.06 7.33
N GLU A 56 1.58 -7.62 7.30
CA GLU A 56 1.77 -9.09 7.17
C GLU A 56 1.19 -9.90 8.34
N GLU A 57 1.03 -9.32 9.52
CA GLU A 57 0.37 -9.95 10.67
C GLU A 57 -1.16 -9.87 10.61
N ILE A 58 -1.70 -8.99 9.76
CA ILE A 58 -3.14 -8.69 9.66
C ILE A 58 -3.75 -9.41 8.44
N TYR A 59 -3.07 -9.36 7.29
CA TYR A 59 -3.63 -9.79 6.01
C TYR A 59 -2.74 -10.81 5.28
N ASP A 60 -3.35 -11.84 4.69
CA ASP A 60 -2.66 -12.82 3.84
C ASP A 60 -2.14 -12.19 2.54
N PHE A 61 -2.82 -11.17 2.04
CA PHE A 61 -2.47 -10.45 0.82
C PHE A 61 -1.49 -9.29 1.06
N ALA A 62 -0.88 -9.16 2.24
CA ALA A 62 0.03 -8.07 2.53
C ALA A 62 1.22 -8.06 1.55
N GLY A 63 1.39 -6.94 0.83
CA GLY A 63 2.40 -6.78 -0.22
C GLY A 63 2.03 -7.41 -1.56
N GLN A 64 0.78 -7.82 -1.75
CA GLN A 64 0.31 -8.37 -3.02
C GLN A 64 -0.53 -7.37 -3.79
N ILE A 65 -0.35 -7.35 -5.11
CA ILE A 65 -1.22 -6.60 -6.02
C ILE A 65 -2.67 -7.09 -5.84
N ARG A 66 -3.61 -6.15 -5.73
CA ARG A 66 -5.03 -6.48 -5.63
C ARG A 66 -5.54 -7.24 -6.86
N THR A 67 -6.43 -8.18 -6.62
CA THR A 67 -7.05 -9.02 -7.66
C THR A 67 -8.45 -8.56 -8.06
N VAL A 68 -8.95 -7.48 -7.44
CA VAL A 68 -10.29 -6.93 -7.66
C VAL A 68 -10.22 -5.43 -7.98
N ASN A 69 -11.20 -4.94 -8.74
CA ASN A 69 -11.34 -3.51 -9.01
C ASN A 69 -11.82 -2.75 -7.76
N LEU A 70 -11.35 -1.52 -7.61
CA LEU A 70 -11.66 -0.64 -6.49
C LEU A 70 -12.25 0.69 -6.96
N ALA A 71 -13.06 1.30 -6.10
CA ALA A 71 -13.59 2.63 -6.29
C ALA A 71 -13.77 3.35 -4.95
N LYS A 72 -13.65 4.67 -4.95
CA LYS A 72 -13.98 5.53 -3.80
C LYS A 72 -14.93 6.63 -4.28
N GLY A 73 -16.19 6.57 -3.85
CA GLY A 73 -17.25 7.41 -4.40
C GLY A 73 -17.43 7.16 -5.90
N ALA A 74 -17.37 8.22 -6.70
CA ALA A 74 -17.45 8.13 -8.16
C ALA A 74 -16.12 7.80 -8.85
N PHE A 75 -15.00 7.87 -8.12
CA PHE A 75 -13.67 7.63 -8.68
C PHE A 75 -13.36 6.12 -8.73
N ARG A 76 -12.91 5.64 -9.89
CA ARG A 76 -12.46 4.26 -10.09
C ARG A 76 -10.94 4.26 -10.23
N PHE A 77 -10.27 3.43 -9.43
CA PHE A 77 -8.84 3.21 -9.55
C PHE A 77 -8.49 2.40 -10.80
N ALA A 78 -7.21 2.28 -11.13
CA ALA A 78 -6.75 1.55 -12.31
C ALA A 78 -7.38 0.14 -12.41
N PRO A 79 -7.93 -0.27 -13.56
CA PRO A 79 -8.43 -1.64 -13.70
C PRO A 79 -7.33 -2.67 -13.45
N VAL A 80 -7.64 -3.75 -12.73
CA VAL A 80 -6.66 -4.82 -12.40
C VAL A 80 -5.92 -5.33 -13.65
N MET A 81 -6.63 -5.42 -14.78
CA MET A 81 -6.06 -5.89 -16.05
C MET A 81 -4.89 -5.05 -16.56
N TYR A 82 -4.78 -3.78 -16.14
CA TYR A 82 -3.71 -2.86 -16.54
C TYR A 82 -2.74 -2.55 -15.39
N LEU A 83 -3.06 -2.96 -14.16
CA LEU A 83 -2.39 -2.50 -12.95
C LEU A 83 -0.89 -2.84 -12.94
N ALA A 84 -0.50 -4.05 -13.34
CA ALA A 84 0.92 -4.43 -13.41
C ALA A 84 1.70 -3.53 -14.39
N ALA A 85 1.15 -3.31 -15.59
CA ALA A 85 1.76 -2.44 -16.59
C ALA A 85 1.81 -0.96 -16.13
N SER A 86 0.77 -0.48 -15.43
CA SER A 86 0.77 0.86 -14.84
C SER A 86 1.89 1.02 -13.81
N LEU A 87 2.11 0.04 -12.93
CA LEU A 87 3.18 0.09 -11.93
C LEU A 87 4.57 0.09 -12.55
N GLU A 88 4.80 -0.73 -13.59
CA GLU A 88 6.06 -0.69 -14.34
C GLU A 88 6.35 0.68 -14.96
N ASN A 89 5.31 1.37 -15.45
CA ASN A 89 5.45 2.71 -15.99
C ASN A 89 5.72 3.74 -14.89
N ILE A 90 5.02 3.64 -13.76
CA ILE A 90 5.21 4.52 -12.59
C ILE A 90 6.63 4.41 -12.05
N ASP A 91 7.20 3.21 -11.97
CA ASP A 91 8.59 3.02 -11.53
C ASP A 91 9.61 3.78 -12.38
N ARG A 92 9.32 3.95 -13.68
CA ARG A 92 10.18 4.67 -14.63
C ARG A 92 9.94 6.18 -14.64
N MET A 93 8.92 6.68 -13.96
CA MET A 93 8.65 8.12 -13.89
C MET A 93 9.79 8.86 -13.18
N PRO A 94 10.14 10.07 -13.66
CA PRO A 94 11.13 10.91 -13.00
C PRO A 94 10.64 11.36 -11.62
N GLN A 95 11.56 11.74 -10.74
CA GLN A 95 11.26 12.12 -9.35
C GLN A 95 12.34 13.07 -8.77
N GLN A 96 12.97 13.87 -9.62
CA GLN A 96 14.10 14.74 -9.26
C GLN A 96 13.64 16.12 -8.80
N THR A 97 12.46 16.55 -9.25
CA THR A 97 11.85 17.82 -8.84
C THR A 97 10.59 17.58 -8.01
N PHE A 98 10.16 18.61 -7.28
CA PHE A 98 8.91 18.56 -6.52
C PHE A 98 7.71 18.20 -7.43
N ASP A 99 7.58 18.85 -8.59
CA ASP A 99 6.48 18.59 -9.51
C ASP A 99 6.46 17.14 -10.01
N GLN A 100 7.63 16.57 -10.33
CA GLN A 100 7.77 15.18 -10.74
C GLN A 100 7.40 14.19 -9.62
N ILE A 101 7.78 14.50 -8.38
CA ILE A 101 7.41 13.69 -7.21
C ILE A 101 5.89 13.70 -7.01
N ILE A 102 5.26 14.86 -7.15
CA ILE A 102 3.80 14.99 -7.02
C ILE A 102 3.09 14.25 -8.15
N GLU A 103 3.55 14.37 -9.39
CA GLU A 103 2.99 13.65 -10.54
C GLU A 103 3.08 12.13 -10.33
N LYS A 104 4.26 11.63 -9.92
CA LYS A 104 4.46 10.21 -9.61
C LYS A 104 3.58 9.73 -8.45
N TYR A 105 3.42 10.54 -7.41
CA TYR A 105 2.53 10.23 -6.28
C TYR A 105 1.05 10.18 -6.71
N VAL A 106 0.62 11.07 -7.59
CA VAL A 106 -0.74 11.05 -8.13
C VAL A 106 -0.98 9.78 -8.94
N GLU A 107 -0.07 9.44 -9.86
CA GLU A 107 -0.19 8.21 -10.67
C GLU A 107 -0.22 6.95 -9.80
N LEU A 108 0.60 6.89 -8.74
CA LEU A 108 0.60 5.78 -7.80
C LEU A 108 -0.73 5.66 -7.02
N ASN A 109 -1.29 6.79 -6.60
CA ASN A 109 -2.61 6.82 -5.95
C ASN A 109 -3.74 6.37 -6.89
N ILE A 110 -3.65 6.71 -8.17
CA ILE A 110 -4.61 6.27 -9.20
C ILE A 110 -4.48 4.75 -9.43
N ALA A 111 -3.25 4.23 -9.48
CA ALA A 111 -2.98 2.80 -9.61
C ALA A 111 -3.57 2.02 -8.42
N HIS A 112 -3.35 2.53 -7.20
CA HIS A 112 -3.89 2.00 -5.95
C HIS A 112 -3.66 0.48 -5.82
N PRO A 113 -2.38 0.02 -5.81
CA PRO A 113 -2.05 -1.37 -6.06
C PRO A 113 -2.52 -2.36 -4.99
N PHE A 114 -2.78 -1.92 -3.76
CA PHE A 114 -3.19 -2.80 -2.67
C PHE A 114 -4.69 -2.77 -2.45
N ARG A 115 -5.20 -3.81 -1.78
CA ARG A 115 -6.63 -3.96 -1.46
C ARG A 115 -7.07 -3.05 -0.31
N GLU A 116 -6.19 -2.83 0.65
CA GLU A 116 -6.39 -2.02 1.86
C GLU A 116 -5.05 -1.39 2.27
N GLY A 117 -5.06 -0.35 3.13
CA GLY A 117 -3.83 0.20 3.73
C GLY A 117 -3.00 1.10 2.81
N MET A 118 -3.57 1.54 1.68
CA MET A 118 -2.89 2.39 0.70
C MET A 118 -2.60 3.81 1.19
N ALA A 119 -3.36 4.31 2.17
CA ALA A 119 -3.16 5.67 2.67
C ALA A 119 -2.02 5.75 3.71
N GLU A 120 -1.73 4.63 4.38
CA GLU A 120 -0.72 4.48 5.43
C GLU A 120 0.68 4.13 4.89
N VAL A 121 0.75 3.61 3.66
CA VAL A 121 1.98 3.15 2.98
C VAL A 121 2.58 4.26 2.14
#